data_AF-A0A660SIP0-F1
#
_entry.id   AF-A0A660SIP0-F1
#
_cell.length_a   1.000
_cell.length_b   1.000
_cell.length_c   1.000
_cell.angle_alpha   90.00
_cell.angle_beta   90.00
_cell.angle_gamma   90.00
#
_symmetry.space_group_name_H-M   'P 1'
#
loop_
_entity.id
_entity.type
_entity.pdbx_description
1 polymer ?
#
loop_
_entity_poly.entity_id
_entity_poly.type
_entity_poly.pdbx_seq_one_letter_code
_entity_poly.pdbx_strand_id
1 'polypeptide(L)'
;YKSHYDLGVAYKEMGLYAEAIEEFQISAKDPELTLKSMEMIGTCYYERKKYKEAVAILKRSLKIPGYNKSDFVGIHLLLARCYEAMGKNEDALREYEIVYHYNPTLAEVKEKLAALKQPTEKKEKPVPRAARKGKISYL
;
A
#
# COMPACT_ATOMS: atom_id res chain seq x y z
N TYR A 1 -9.03 -24.61 -6.36
CA TYR A 1 -8.74 -23.17 -6.20
C TYR A 1 -8.55 -22.76 -4.74
N LYS A 2 -9.45 -23.15 -3.82
CA LYS A 2 -9.27 -22.89 -2.38
C LYS A 2 -7.93 -23.38 -1.80
N SER A 3 -7.49 -24.60 -2.14
CA SER A 3 -6.19 -25.12 -1.68
C SER A 3 -5.00 -24.28 -2.15
N HIS A 4 -5.06 -23.71 -3.36
CA HIS A 4 -4.04 -22.77 -3.85
C HIS A 4 -4.08 -21.45 -3.06
N TYR A 5 -5.27 -20.95 -2.71
CA TYR A 5 -5.38 -19.78 -1.85
C TYR A 5 -4.72 -20.03 -0.48
N ASP A 6 -5.04 -21.15 0.16
CA ASP A 6 -4.49 -21.50 1.47
C ASP A 6 -2.97 -21.70 1.42
N LEU A 7 -2.46 -22.33 0.36
CA LEU A 7 -1.02 -22.49 0.13
C LEU A 7 -0.32 -21.15 -0.11
N GLY A 8 -0.94 -20.25 -0.90
CA GLY A 8 -0.44 -18.90 -1.11
C GLY A 8 -0.35 -18.09 0.18
N VAL A 9 -1.31 -18.26 1.10
CA VAL A 9 -1.25 -17.65 2.44
C VAL A 9 -0.05 -18.18 3.22
N ALA A 10 0.16 -19.50 3.24
CA ALA A 10 1.30 -20.10 3.92
C ALA A 10 2.65 -19.59 3.35
N TYR A 11 2.80 -19.53 2.02
CA TYR A 11 4.00 -18.97 1.40
C TYR A 11 4.22 -17.50 1.75
N LYS A 12 3.15 -16.69 1.77
CA LYS A 12 3.23 -15.27 2.17
C LYS A 12 3.73 -15.14 3.62
N GLU A 13 3.21 -15.95 4.54
CA GLU A 13 3.62 -15.95 5.96
C GLU A 13 5.09 -16.36 6.14
N MET A 14 5.61 -17.22 5.27
CA MET A 14 7.03 -17.57 5.21
C MET A 14 7.90 -16.52 4.50
N GLY A 15 7.31 -15.43 3.97
CA GLY A 15 8.02 -14.43 3.18
C GLY A 15 8.38 -14.88 1.75
N LEU A 16 7.88 -16.03 1.32
CA LEU A 16 8.05 -16.60 -0.03
C LEU A 16 7.05 -15.97 -0.98
N TYR A 17 7.23 -14.67 -1.22
CA TYR A 17 6.24 -13.85 -1.93
C TYR A 17 6.09 -14.20 -3.42
N ALA A 18 7.11 -14.78 -4.07
CA ALA A 18 7.00 -15.13 -5.49
C ALA A 18 6.08 -16.34 -5.66
N GLU A 19 6.33 -17.37 -4.86
CA GLU A 19 5.55 -18.60 -4.75
C GLU A 19 4.12 -18.29 -4.32
N ALA A 20 3.95 -17.40 -3.33
CA ALA A 20 2.63 -16.94 -2.91
C ALA A 20 1.84 -16.29 -4.07
N ILE A 21 2.50 -15.46 -4.88
CA ILE A 21 1.86 -14.80 -6.03
C ILE A 21 1.42 -15.84 -7.07
N GLU A 22 2.24 -16.86 -7.36
CA GLU A 22 1.88 -17.92 -8.29
C GLU A 22 0.63 -18.68 -7.84
N GLU A 23 0.58 -19.06 -6.55
CA GLU A 23 -0.56 -19.73 -5.95
C GLU A 23 -1.83 -18.87 -5.97
N PHE A 24 -1.70 -17.58 -5.63
CA PHE A 24 -2.82 -16.65 -5.70
C PHE A 24 -3.30 -16.37 -7.12
N GLN A 25 -2.42 -16.40 -8.13
CA GLN A 25 -2.83 -16.29 -9.53
C GLN A 25 -3.68 -17.48 -9.98
N ILE A 26 -3.40 -18.68 -9.46
CA ILE A 26 -4.21 -19.85 -9.72
C ILE A 26 -5.56 -19.71 -9.00
N SER A 27 -5.58 -19.35 -7.71
CA SER A 27 -6.83 -19.18 -6.96
C SER A 27 -7.71 -18.05 -7.50
N ALA A 28 -7.12 -17.01 -8.09
CA ALA A 28 -7.85 -15.89 -8.68
C ALA A 28 -8.70 -16.27 -9.91
N LYS A 29 -8.56 -17.50 -10.45
CA LYS A 29 -9.43 -18.00 -11.52
C LYS A 29 -10.82 -18.43 -11.02
N ASP A 30 -10.98 -18.57 -9.72
CA ASP A 30 -12.26 -18.86 -9.08
C ASP A 30 -13.00 -17.55 -8.78
N PRO A 31 -14.22 -17.33 -9.33
CA PRO A 31 -14.99 -16.10 -9.09
C PRO A 31 -15.22 -15.76 -7.62
N GLU A 32 -15.33 -16.76 -6.74
CA GLU A 32 -15.54 -16.53 -5.30
C GLU A 32 -14.27 -16.04 -4.61
N LEU A 33 -13.10 -16.40 -5.14
CA LEU A 33 -11.80 -16.06 -4.57
C LEU A 33 -11.08 -14.96 -5.34
N THR A 34 -11.59 -14.53 -6.50
CA THR A 34 -10.89 -13.63 -7.41
C THR A 34 -10.45 -12.35 -6.69
N LEU A 35 -11.38 -11.65 -6.04
CA LEU A 35 -11.07 -10.39 -5.37
C LEU A 35 -10.09 -10.56 -4.21
N LYS A 36 -10.32 -11.57 -3.36
CA LYS A 36 -9.45 -11.88 -2.21
C LYS A 36 -8.03 -12.26 -2.65
N SER A 37 -7.91 -13.04 -3.72
CA SER A 37 -6.63 -13.45 -4.28
C SER A 37 -5.87 -12.26 -4.87
N MET A 38 -6.56 -11.34 -5.55
CA MET A 38 -5.93 -10.12 -6.07
C MET A 38 -5.47 -9.17 -4.95
N GLU A 39 -6.21 -9.08 -3.84
CA GLU A 39 -5.77 -8.35 -2.65
C GLU A 39 -4.46 -8.95 -2.08
N MET A 40 -4.38 -10.28 -2.00
CA MET A 40 -3.19 -10.97 -1.51
C MET A 40 -1.99 -10.81 -2.45
N ILE A 41 -2.19 -10.83 -3.77
CA ILE A 41 -1.12 -10.52 -4.75
C ILE A 41 -0.62 -9.08 -4.56
N GLY A 42 -1.54 -8.12 -4.43
CA GLY A 42 -1.19 -6.74 -4.12
C GLY A 42 -0.38 -6.62 -2.84
N THR A 43 -0.76 -7.38 -1.80
CA THR A 43 -0.08 -7.41 -0.50
C THR A 43 1.34 -7.95 -0.66
N CYS A 44 1.53 -9.06 -1.40
CA CYS A 44 2.86 -9.60 -1.68
C CYS A 44 3.77 -8.58 -2.40
N TYR A 45 3.23 -7.82 -3.36
CA TYR A 45 4.00 -6.74 -3.99
C TYR A 45 4.32 -5.60 -3.02
N TYR A 46 3.37 -5.22 -2.16
CA TYR A 46 3.58 -4.19 -1.13
C TYR A 46 4.69 -4.59 -0.15
N GLU A 47 4.67 -5.81 0.37
CA GLU A 47 5.71 -6.33 1.29
C GLU A 47 7.10 -6.36 0.63
N ARG A 48 7.15 -6.63 -0.68
CA ARG A 48 8.37 -6.54 -1.49
C ARG A 48 8.79 -5.11 -1.83
N LYS A 49 8.10 -4.09 -1.31
CA LYS A 49 8.26 -2.66 -1.64
C LYS A 49 8.07 -2.32 -3.12
N LYS A 50 7.39 -3.20 -3.86
CA LYS A 50 7.03 -3.04 -5.28
C LYS A 50 5.67 -2.34 -5.40
N TYR A 51 5.62 -1.11 -4.90
CA TYR A 51 4.37 -0.37 -4.74
C TYR A 51 3.65 -0.07 -6.07
N LYS A 52 4.40 0.14 -7.16
CA LYS A 52 3.80 0.41 -8.49
C LYS A 52 3.08 -0.83 -9.03
N GLU A 53 3.68 -2.00 -8.88
CA GLU A 53 3.10 -3.28 -9.27
C GLU A 53 1.88 -3.64 -8.43
N ALA A 54 1.95 -3.38 -7.11
CA ALA A 54 0.79 -3.52 -6.22
C ALA A 54 -0.39 -2.65 -6.70
N VAL A 55 -0.15 -1.35 -6.94
CA VAL A 55 -1.17 -0.43 -7.46
C VAL A 55 -1.75 -0.90 -8.79
N ALA A 56 -0.93 -1.42 -9.70
CA ALA A 56 -1.40 -1.91 -10.99
C ALA A 56 -2.37 -3.09 -10.86
N ILE A 57 -2.07 -4.06 -9.99
CA ILE A 57 -2.95 -5.20 -9.73
C ILE A 57 -4.24 -4.76 -9.02
N LEU A 58 -4.13 -3.92 -7.99
CA LEU A 58 -5.28 -3.44 -7.22
C LEU A 58 -6.23 -2.58 -8.08
N LYS A 59 -5.70 -1.72 -8.96
CA LYS A 59 -6.55 -0.98 -9.91
C LYS A 59 -7.23 -1.86 -10.94
N ARG A 60 -6.65 -3.02 -11.27
CA ARG A 60 -7.30 -4.02 -12.12
C ARG A 60 -8.43 -4.72 -11.38
N SER A 61 -8.27 -5.02 -10.08
CA SER A 61 -9.33 -5.69 -9.32
C SER A 61 -10.60 -4.83 -9.20
N LEU A 62 -10.45 -3.50 -9.06
CA LEU A 62 -11.57 -2.55 -9.05
C LEU A 62 -12.44 -2.55 -10.31
N LYS A 63 -11.98 -3.18 -11.41
CA LYS A 63 -12.72 -3.27 -12.68
C LYS A 63 -13.48 -4.57 -12.85
N ILE A 64 -13.39 -5.49 -11.89
CA ILE A 64 -14.06 -6.79 -11.98
C ILE A 64 -15.56 -6.59 -11.70
N PRO A 65 -16.45 -7.03 -12.62
CA PRO A 65 -17.88 -6.95 -12.41
C PRO A 65 -18.36 -7.98 -11.37
N GLY A 66 -19.52 -7.74 -10.76
CA GLY A 66 -20.15 -8.68 -9.84
C GLY A 66 -19.82 -8.48 -8.36
N TYR A 67 -19.02 -7.46 -8.02
CA TYR A 67 -18.76 -7.06 -6.64
C TYR A 67 -19.45 -5.74 -6.29
N ASN A 68 -19.85 -5.62 -5.03
CA ASN A 68 -20.34 -4.39 -4.46
C ASN A 68 -19.18 -3.48 -4.08
N LYS A 69 -19.43 -2.16 -4.00
CA LYS A 69 -18.39 -1.19 -3.61
C LYS A 69 -17.77 -1.50 -2.24
N SER A 70 -18.55 -2.06 -1.31
CA SER A 70 -18.10 -2.50 0.01
C SER A 70 -17.10 -3.66 -0.03
N ASP A 71 -17.10 -4.47 -1.09
CA ASP A 71 -16.19 -5.62 -1.20
C ASP A 71 -14.76 -5.16 -1.48
N PHE A 72 -14.60 -3.95 -2.04
CA PHE A 72 -13.31 -3.36 -2.39
C PHE A 72 -12.63 -2.62 -1.23
N VAL A 73 -13.17 -2.64 -0.02
CA VAL A 73 -12.61 -1.88 1.12
C VAL A 73 -11.15 -2.28 1.41
N GLY A 74 -10.82 -3.57 1.36
CA GLY A 74 -9.43 -4.06 1.51
C GLY A 74 -8.52 -3.57 0.39
N ILE A 75 -9.03 -3.53 -0.85
CA ILE A 75 -8.31 -3.03 -2.03
C ILE A 75 -7.99 -1.53 -1.88
N HIS A 76 -8.97 -0.72 -1.49
CA HIS A 76 -8.79 0.72 -1.27
C HIS A 76 -7.80 1.01 -0.14
N LEU A 77 -7.87 0.25 0.96
CA LEU A 77 -6.91 0.38 2.06
C LEU A 77 -5.48 0.10 1.61
N LEU A 78 -5.28 -0.96 0.83
CA LEU A 78 -3.95 -1.30 0.34
C LEU A 78 -3.45 -0.32 -0.73
N LEU A 79 -4.32 0.21 -1.60
CA LEU A 79 -3.99 1.30 -2.52
C LEU A 79 -3.52 2.54 -1.75
N ALA A 80 -4.23 2.92 -0.68
CA ALA A 80 -3.87 4.05 0.16
C ALA A 80 -2.47 3.88 0.76
N ARG A 81 -2.18 2.71 1.33
CA ARG A 81 -0.85 2.36 1.87
C ARG A 81 0.24 2.39 0.78
N CYS A 82 -0.04 1.86 -0.41
CA CYS A 82 0.90 1.91 -1.53
C CYS A 82 1.21 3.36 -1.93
N TYR A 83 0.19 4.21 -2.02
CA TYR A 83 0.37 5.61 -2.37
C TYR A 83 1.13 6.39 -1.31
N GLU A 84 0.84 6.15 -0.03
CA GLU A 84 1.58 6.73 1.09
C GLU A 84 3.06 6.33 1.03
N ALA A 85 3.36 5.04 0.82
CA ALA A 85 4.73 4.55 0.69
C ALA A 85 5.48 5.14 -0.51
N MET A 86 4.75 5.57 -1.55
CA MET A 86 5.30 6.28 -2.71
C MET A 86 5.39 7.81 -2.52
N GLY A 87 4.97 8.35 -1.37
CA GLY A 87 4.89 9.79 -1.10
C GLY A 87 3.78 10.51 -1.85
N LYS A 88 2.83 9.78 -2.43
CA LYS A 88 1.70 10.32 -3.19
C LYS A 88 0.53 10.60 -2.24
N ASN A 89 0.72 11.59 -1.37
CA ASN A 89 -0.18 11.87 -0.26
C ASN A 89 -1.62 12.20 -0.70
N GLU A 90 -1.80 12.91 -1.82
CA GLU A 90 -3.13 13.22 -2.34
C GLU A 90 -3.87 11.97 -2.83
N ASP A 91 -3.16 11.06 -3.51
CA ASP A 91 -3.73 9.78 -3.95
C ASP A 91 -4.08 8.93 -2.72
N ALA A 92 -3.17 8.84 -1.74
CA ALA A 92 -3.39 8.09 -0.51
C ALA A 92 -4.61 8.62 0.27
N LEU A 93 -4.74 9.95 0.38
CA LEU A 93 -5.83 10.61 1.08
C LEU A 93 -7.19 10.22 0.48
N ARG A 94 -7.32 10.27 -0.86
CA ARG A 94 -8.57 9.90 -1.54
C ARG A 94 -8.95 8.44 -1.28
N GLU A 95 -7.99 7.53 -1.33
CA GLU A 95 -8.25 6.12 -1.07
C GLU A 95 -8.62 5.87 0.40
N TYR A 96 -7.96 6.52 1.36
CA TYR A 96 -8.32 6.44 2.77
C TYR A 96 -9.72 7.02 3.07
N GLU A 97 -10.14 8.08 2.38
CA GLU A 97 -11.48 8.64 2.52
C GLU A 97 -12.58 7.66 2.07
N ILE A 98 -12.32 6.89 1.00
CA ILE A 98 -13.21 5.82 0.56
C ILE A 98 -13.31 4.74 1.64
N VAL A 99 -12.18 4.29 2.19
CA VAL A 99 -12.18 3.28 3.28
C VAL A 99 -12.96 3.80 4.49
N TYR A 100 -12.75 5.06 4.88
CA TYR A 100 -13.44 5.68 6.01
C TYR A 100 -14.95 5.76 5.81
N HIS A 101 -15.41 6.03 4.58
CA HIS A 101 -16.84 6.05 4.25
C HIS A 101 -17.52 4.70 4.51
N TYR A 102 -16.84 3.59 4.19
CA TYR A 102 -17.38 2.24 4.39
C TYR A 102 -17.13 1.67 5.79
N ASN A 103 -15.99 2.01 6.39
CA ASN A 103 -15.59 1.54 7.71
C ASN A 103 -15.06 2.70 8.58
N PRO A 104 -15.97 3.52 9.15
CA PRO A 104 -15.59 4.69 9.93
C PRO A 104 -15.07 4.33 11.33
N THR A 105 -15.04 3.05 11.72
CA THR A 105 -14.50 2.62 13.03
C THR A 105 -13.05 2.16 12.95
N LEU A 106 -12.49 2.03 11.74
CA LEU A 106 -11.11 1.61 11.55
C LEU A 106 -10.12 2.69 12.02
N ALA A 107 -9.56 2.50 13.23
CA ALA A 107 -8.68 3.47 13.90
C ALA A 107 -7.48 3.87 13.04
N GLU A 108 -6.82 2.90 12.38
CA GLU A 108 -5.68 3.17 11.49
C GLU A 108 -6.03 4.21 10.42
N VAL A 109 -7.21 4.11 9.80
CA VAL A 109 -7.61 5.03 8.72
C VAL A 109 -7.86 6.42 9.26
N LYS A 110 -8.45 6.55 10.45
CA LYS A 110 -8.62 7.87 11.10
C LYS A 110 -7.28 8.54 11.35
N GLU A 111 -6.32 7.81 11.89
CA GLU A 111 -4.97 8.30 12.17
C GLU A 111 -4.27 8.74 10.87
N LYS A 112 -4.37 7.92 9.82
CA LYS A 112 -3.79 8.23 8.50
C LYS A 112 -4.42 9.47 7.87
N LEU A 113 -5.74 9.61 7.91
CA LEU A 113 -6.43 10.80 7.43
C LEU A 113 -6.02 12.06 8.20
N ALA A 114 -5.92 11.98 9.53
CA ALA A 114 -5.49 13.10 10.35
C ALA A 114 -4.04 13.51 10.04
N ALA A 115 -3.14 12.54 9.89
CA ALA A 115 -1.74 12.79 9.56
C ALA A 115 -1.56 13.38 8.16
N LEU A 116 -2.31 12.92 7.16
CA LEU A 116 -2.20 13.39 5.77
C LEU A 116 -2.88 14.74 5.54
N LYS A 117 -3.89 15.11 6.34
CA LYS A 117 -4.58 16.41 6.25
C LYS A 117 -3.85 17.55 6.95
N GLN A 118 -2.92 17.23 7.87
CA GLN A 118 -2.07 18.25 8.45
C GLN A 118 -1.09 18.76 7.38
N PRO A 119 -0.92 20.09 7.22
CA PRO A 119 0.14 20.62 6.38
C PRO A 119 1.44 20.00 6.85
N THR A 120 2.12 19.25 5.98
CA THR A 120 3.41 18.68 6.33
C THR A 120 4.32 19.84 6.70
N GLU A 121 4.61 20.01 8.00
CA GLU A 121 5.80 20.71 8.43
C GLU A 121 6.93 19.99 7.69
N LYS A 122 7.43 20.63 6.63
CA LYS A 122 8.55 20.12 5.85
C LYS A 122 9.61 19.83 6.90
N LYS A 123 9.94 18.56 7.14
CA LYS A 123 11.12 18.18 7.92
C LYS A 123 12.31 18.68 7.12
N GLU A 124 12.64 19.95 7.30
CA GLU A 124 13.84 20.57 6.74
C GLU A 124 15.01 19.76 7.29
N LYS A 125 15.69 19.05 6.38
CA LYS A 125 16.97 18.46 6.71
C LYS A 125 17.87 19.60 7.19
N PRO A 126 18.47 19.53 8.39
CA PRO A 126 19.36 20.58 8.85
C PRO A 126 20.49 20.73 7.83
N VAL A 127 20.57 21.91 7.21
CA VAL A 127 21.68 22.27 6.32
C VAL A 127 22.93 22.32 7.21
N PRO A 128 23.98 21.52 6.93
CA PRO A 128 25.20 21.60 7.72
C PRO A 128 25.81 23.00 7.56
N ARG A 129 25.86 23.75 8.66
CA ARG A 129 26.44 25.09 8.72
C ARG A 129 27.94 24.98 8.44
N ALA A 130 28.37 25.47 7.28
CA ALA A 130 29.78 25.52 6.91
C ALA A 130 30.60 26.23 8.00
N ALA A 131 31.60 25.53 8.54
CA ALA A 131 32.53 26.10 9.51
C ALA A 131 33.46 27.11 8.80
N ARG A 132 33.27 28.40 9.07
CA ARG A 132 34.29 29.42 8.80
C ARG A 132 35.37 29.34 9.89
N LYS A 133 36.58 28.96 9.50
CA LYS A 133 37.86 29.31 10.15
C LYS A 133 38.86 29.45 8.99
N GLY A 134 39.63 30.50 8.77
CA GLY A 134 40.07 31.65 9.56
C GLY A 134 41.43 32.00 8.95
N LYS A 135 41.59 33.19 8.37
CA LYS A 135 42.87 33.61 7.79
C LYS A 135 43.94 33.62 8.88
N ILE A 136 45.06 32.94 8.65
CA ILE A 136 46.28 33.18 9.41
C ILE A 136 47.30 33.76 8.43
N SER A 137 47.61 35.04 8.67
CA SER A 137 48.70 35.80 8.08
C SER A 137 50.03 35.22 8.53
N TYR A 138 50.98 35.05 7.63
CA TYR A 138 52.39 34.96 7.99
C TYR A 138 53.16 36.07 7.29
N LEU A 139 54.02 36.68 8.11
CA LEU A 139 55.01 37.71 7.81
C LEU A 139 55.90 37.33 6.62
#